data_AF-A0AAD6CZW1-F1
#
_entry.id   AF-A0AAD6CZW1-F1
#
_cell.length_a   1.000
_cell.length_b   1.000
_cell.length_c   1.000
_cell.angle_alpha   90.00
_cell.angle_beta   90.00
_cell.angle_gamma   90.00
#
_symmetry.space_group_name_H-M   'P 1'
#
loop_
_entity.id
_entity.type
_entity.pdbx_description
1 polymer ?
#
loop_
_entity_poly.entity_id
_entity_poly.type
_entity_poly.pdbx_seq_one_letter_code
_entity_poly.pdbx_strand_id
1 'polypeptide(L)'
;MNDDFAAWIFGSEFTSGEYEMDVCLSGSDLMTQETNEDLVDPELLQLQHVSSLWFTNVWKPSSSETPHSSLEDPAQGGNATLDEQYRQSIRKKLQIASFEPTVPSADTLNMCIHYYFAKTQPVFPIVHPATFMPCKANANLIVVMCAFGLLFTGSDHGLQQGLHFFERIQKASLQTWENSVGKSREMIVSIIYGASLAQVFGMLSGSAKTLLNVDAFHGPPISWARNLKLDQPTVDIIIEPETGGTLLEEQWRSWARRQELIRVMHALYIVDAELASILHHEPIQSFESYKFSPTCSETVFMAASAIDWKYKLLAETRQLKDQPSSFDGRILLSDPDSLRRIPAHSRFTAYAVLEGISMRVISWRKSLAEQVPATREFDDLLIAFYTRFLDRREQKPSHDSLQLEILWHLVYMETSADFNLLEKAIGREGTRLEPAELSAMIAWATSQDAERSILHASMIQKHVQTMSVVSEFAIHVPRALFSAGLALICYMRFGAKSNMSPESSPPSNHHFPELAFFGMVEFMPITGIGERRFDGAFSQKTLLFSIIDLLDRIGHWELARKFASILRASTVFVSDNHDIRI
;
A
#
# COMPACT_ATOMS: atom_id res chain seq x y z
N MET A 1 -45.44 -25.12 25.29
CA MET A 1 -44.13 -25.64 24.85
C MET A 1 -43.61 -24.64 23.84
N ASN A 2 -42.58 -23.91 24.25
CA ASN A 2 -41.72 -22.95 23.54
C ASN A 2 -42.39 -21.69 22.95
N ASP A 3 -41.77 -20.52 22.97
CA ASP A 3 -40.78 -19.90 23.87
C ASP A 3 -40.79 -18.40 23.50
N ASP A 4 -40.63 -17.56 24.52
CA ASP A 4 -40.80 -16.12 24.54
C ASP A 4 -39.75 -15.33 23.74
N PHE A 5 -40.19 -14.21 23.14
CA PHE A 5 -39.32 -13.05 22.95
C PHE A 5 -40.14 -11.75 22.91
N ALA A 6 -40.33 -11.13 24.08
CA ALA A 6 -40.34 -9.67 24.30
C ALA A 6 -40.80 -9.33 25.73
N ALA A 7 -39.89 -8.85 26.57
CA ALA A 7 -40.20 -7.82 27.59
C ALA A 7 -38.93 -7.27 28.25
N TRP A 8 -38.83 -5.94 28.20
CA TRP A 8 -38.37 -5.04 29.26
C TRP A 8 -36.87 -4.81 29.47
N ILE A 9 -36.46 -3.67 28.91
CA ILE A 9 -35.40 -2.77 29.39
C ILE A 9 -35.96 -2.00 30.60
N PHE A 10 -35.14 -1.91 31.65
CA PHE A 10 -35.32 -1.24 32.95
C PHE A 10 -35.85 -2.10 34.11
N GLY A 11 -34.90 -2.55 34.94
CA GLY A 11 -35.07 -2.82 36.36
C GLY A 11 -34.09 -1.98 37.16
N SER A 12 -34.63 -1.08 37.98
CA SER A 12 -33.99 -0.42 39.14
C SER A 12 -33.52 -1.47 40.15
N GLU A 13 -32.56 -1.18 41.05
CA GLU A 13 -32.83 -0.56 42.37
C GLU A 13 -31.54 -0.14 43.11
N PHE A 14 -31.75 0.70 44.15
CA PHE A 14 -30.88 1.11 45.28
C PHE A 14 -29.87 2.26 45.03
N THR A 15 -29.81 3.36 45.80
CA THR A 15 -30.59 3.93 46.92
C THR A 15 -30.19 5.39 47.09
N SER A 16 -31.11 6.19 47.62
CA SER A 16 -30.97 7.58 48.07
C SER A 16 -29.92 7.77 49.17
N GLY A 17 -29.11 8.84 49.05
CA GLY A 17 -28.28 9.38 50.13
C GLY A 17 -27.97 10.85 49.85
N GLU A 18 -28.56 11.72 50.67
CA GLU A 18 -28.37 13.17 50.72
C GLU A 18 -26.89 13.56 50.93
N TYR A 19 -26.46 14.72 50.43
CA TYR A 19 -25.84 15.78 51.25
C TYR A 19 -25.65 17.07 50.42
N GLU A 20 -26.06 18.18 51.05
CA GLU A 20 -26.07 19.56 50.56
C GLU A 20 -24.68 20.06 50.15
N MET A 21 -24.64 20.89 49.11
CA MET A 21 -23.47 21.66 48.73
C MET A 21 -23.69 23.11 49.16
N ASP A 22 -23.11 23.47 50.30
CA ASP A 22 -23.11 24.82 50.85
C ASP A 22 -22.18 25.72 50.01
N VAL A 23 -22.74 26.82 49.51
CA VAL A 23 -21.99 27.91 48.88
C VAL A 23 -21.67 28.94 49.95
N CYS A 24 -20.40 29.13 50.27
CA CYS A 24 -19.93 30.33 50.96
C CYS A 24 -18.65 30.87 50.32
N LEU A 25 -18.79 32.06 49.74
CA LEU A 25 -17.72 32.90 49.22
C LEU A 25 -17.10 33.72 50.37
N SER A 26 -15.78 33.61 50.55
CA SER A 26 -14.87 34.63 51.07
C SER A 26 -13.46 34.11 50.81
N GLY A 27 -12.51 34.77 50.15
CA GLY A 27 -12.21 36.19 50.06
C GLY A 27 -10.71 36.29 50.30
N SER A 28 -9.99 36.77 49.27
CA SER A 28 -8.58 37.20 49.24
C SER A 28 -7.48 36.18 49.57
N ASP A 29 -6.74 35.78 48.54
CA ASP A 29 -5.30 36.07 48.50
C ASP A 29 -4.82 36.24 47.05
N LEU A 30 -4.22 37.41 46.80
CA LEU A 30 -3.55 37.73 45.54
C LEU A 30 -2.28 36.88 45.41
N MET A 31 -2.30 35.94 44.47
CA MET A 31 -1.09 35.45 43.82
C MET A 31 -1.33 35.57 42.32
N THR A 32 -0.47 36.35 41.68
CA THR A 32 -0.38 36.56 40.23
C THR A 32 -0.50 35.22 39.48
N GLN A 33 -1.65 34.98 38.86
CA GLN A 33 -1.76 34.01 37.77
C GLN A 33 -0.99 34.60 36.59
N GLU A 34 0.27 34.18 36.44
CA GLU A 34 0.89 34.16 35.13
C GLU A 34 -0.05 33.35 34.23
N THR A 35 -0.67 34.04 33.28
CA THR A 35 -1.33 33.41 32.15
C THR A 35 -0.28 32.54 31.46
N ASN A 36 -0.41 31.22 31.61
CA ASN A 36 0.16 30.24 30.67
C ASN A 36 -0.54 30.46 29.31
N GLU A 37 -0.23 31.57 28.64
CA GLU A 37 -0.22 31.58 27.19
C GLU A 37 0.96 30.68 26.82
N ASP A 38 0.64 29.42 26.54
CA ASP A 38 1.55 28.42 26.00
C ASP A 38 2.44 29.10 24.95
N LEU A 39 3.73 29.20 25.28
CA LEU A 39 4.78 29.48 24.30
C LEU A 39 4.77 28.30 23.32
N VAL A 40 3.92 28.40 22.28
CA VAL A 40 4.01 27.53 21.11
C VAL A 40 5.37 27.80 20.52
N ASP A 41 6.29 26.86 20.71
CA ASP A 41 7.60 26.85 20.09
C ASP A 41 7.44 27.20 18.59
N PRO A 42 8.15 28.20 18.05
CA PRO A 42 8.14 28.51 16.63
C PRO A 42 8.40 27.29 15.72
N GLU A 43 9.06 26.25 16.24
CA GLU A 43 9.29 24.98 15.55
C GLU A 43 8.04 24.09 15.49
N LEU A 44 7.11 24.20 16.45
CA LEU A 44 5.80 23.52 16.40
C LEU A 44 4.91 24.04 15.27
N LEU A 45 5.08 25.30 14.85
CA LEU A 45 4.41 25.87 13.66
C LEU A 45 4.91 25.24 12.36
N GLN A 46 6.20 24.88 12.27
CA GLN A 46 6.76 24.21 11.09
C GLN A 46 6.17 22.81 10.89
N LEU A 47 5.77 22.15 11.98
CA LEU A 47 5.14 20.83 11.97
C LEU A 47 3.67 20.84 11.58
N GLN A 48 2.96 21.95 11.78
CA GLN A 48 1.60 22.11 11.26
C GLN A 48 1.57 22.07 9.73
N HIS A 49 2.67 22.48 9.08
CA HIS A 49 2.81 22.34 7.63
C HIS A 49 2.97 20.87 7.23
N VAL A 50 3.80 20.10 7.95
CA VAL A 50 3.98 18.65 7.70
C VAL A 50 2.64 17.92 7.86
N SER A 51 1.89 18.16 8.94
CA SER A 51 0.59 17.52 9.17
C SER A 51 -0.41 17.78 8.02
N SER A 52 -0.33 18.94 7.36
CA SER A 52 -1.18 19.30 6.21
C SER A 52 -0.88 18.50 4.93
N LEU A 53 0.30 17.88 4.86
CA LEU A 53 0.71 17.08 3.71
C LEU A 53 0.21 15.65 3.80
N TRP A 54 -0.23 15.15 4.96
CA TRP A 54 -0.60 13.75 5.12
C TRP A 54 -1.96 13.40 4.51
N PHE A 55 -2.09 12.16 4.05
CA PHE A 55 -3.32 11.62 3.46
C PHE A 55 -4.49 11.56 4.46
N THR A 56 -4.19 11.54 5.75
CA THR A 56 -5.18 11.54 6.83
C THR A 56 -5.80 12.92 7.06
N ASN A 57 -5.22 14.00 6.51
CA ASN A 57 -5.64 15.38 6.77
C ASN A 57 -6.55 15.94 5.65
N VAL A 58 -7.67 15.25 5.40
CA VAL A 58 -8.66 15.65 4.36
C VAL A 58 -9.67 16.69 4.89
N TRP A 59 -9.80 16.79 6.21
CA TRP A 59 -10.86 17.55 6.87
C TRP A 59 -10.45 18.96 7.33
N LYS A 60 -9.49 19.59 6.66
CA LYS A 60 -9.33 21.04 6.85
C LYS A 60 -10.47 21.73 6.10
N PRO A 61 -11.42 22.40 6.78
CA PRO A 61 -12.39 23.20 6.06
C PRO A 61 -11.62 24.24 5.26
N SER A 62 -11.70 24.17 3.93
CA SER A 62 -11.25 25.28 3.10
C SER A 62 -12.05 26.50 3.54
N SER A 63 -11.37 27.54 3.99
CA SER A 63 -11.98 28.84 4.31
C SER A 63 -12.54 29.55 3.06
N SER A 64 -12.69 28.84 1.94
CA SER A 64 -13.19 29.34 0.67
C SER A 64 -13.74 28.16 -0.14
N GLU A 65 -14.96 27.77 0.22
CA GLU A 65 -15.96 27.01 -0.56
C GLU A 65 -16.73 26.14 0.42
N THR A 66 -17.53 26.77 1.28
CA THR A 66 -18.76 26.14 1.73
C THR A 66 -19.62 25.95 0.48
N PRO A 67 -19.95 24.71 0.04
CA PRO A 67 -21.22 24.56 -0.64
C PRO A 67 -22.22 25.05 0.39
N HIS A 68 -22.89 26.17 0.14
CA HIS A 68 -24.05 26.60 0.90
C HIS A 68 -25.16 25.54 0.76
N SER A 69 -24.99 24.37 1.38
CA SER A 69 -26.10 23.72 2.06
C SER A 69 -26.02 24.27 3.46
N SER A 70 -26.88 25.24 3.76
CA SER A 70 -27.27 25.55 5.13
C SER A 70 -27.53 24.23 5.86
N LEU A 71 -26.55 23.79 6.64
CA LEU A 71 -26.83 23.03 7.84
C LEU A 71 -27.56 24.03 8.74
N GLU A 72 -28.88 24.11 8.57
CA GLU A 72 -29.71 24.71 9.60
C GLU A 72 -29.41 23.90 10.87
N ASP A 73 -28.88 24.59 11.88
CA ASP A 73 -28.79 24.07 13.24
C ASP A 73 -30.15 23.44 13.59
N PRO A 74 -30.21 22.22 14.14
CA PRO A 74 -31.45 21.73 14.69
C PRO A 74 -31.83 22.71 15.80
N ALA A 75 -32.94 23.42 15.58
CA ALA A 75 -33.48 24.39 16.51
C ALA A 75 -33.37 23.86 17.94
N GLN A 76 -32.67 24.62 18.78
CA GLN A 76 -32.71 24.43 20.21
C GLN A 76 -34.18 24.41 20.65
N GLY A 77 -34.65 23.27 21.13
CA GLY A 77 -35.91 23.15 21.86
C GLY A 77 -37.19 23.35 21.03
N GLY A 78 -37.56 22.36 20.22
CA GLY A 78 -38.90 22.25 19.69
C GLY A 78 -39.00 21.03 18.79
N ASN A 79 -39.94 20.12 19.06
CA ASN A 79 -40.17 18.86 18.33
C ASN A 79 -39.84 19.00 16.83
N ALA A 80 -38.75 18.36 16.36
CA ALA A 80 -38.41 18.28 14.95
C ALA A 80 -39.50 17.46 14.24
N THR A 81 -40.58 18.12 13.83
CA THR A 81 -41.68 17.49 13.11
C THR A 81 -41.21 17.21 11.69
N LEU A 82 -41.23 15.94 11.29
CA LEU A 82 -40.98 15.49 9.92
C LEU A 82 -42.04 16.09 8.97
N ASP A 83 -41.80 17.31 8.49
CA ASP A 83 -42.71 18.04 7.64
C ASP A 83 -42.42 17.82 6.15
N GLU A 84 -43.26 18.40 5.30
CA GLU A 84 -43.14 18.26 3.85
C GLU A 84 -41.86 18.91 3.30
N GLN A 85 -41.34 19.96 3.95
CA GLN A 85 -40.08 20.61 3.56
C GLN A 85 -38.89 19.70 3.86
N TYR A 86 -38.86 19.09 5.05
CA TYR A 86 -37.87 18.09 5.41
C TYR A 86 -37.93 16.87 4.47
N ARG A 87 -39.13 16.40 4.11
CA ARG A 87 -39.31 15.32 3.11
C ARG A 87 -38.73 15.68 1.74
N GLN A 88 -38.92 16.91 1.27
CA GLN A 88 -38.33 17.38 0.02
C GLN A 88 -36.80 17.48 0.11
N SER A 89 -36.26 17.89 1.26
CA SER A 89 -34.81 17.90 1.49
C SER A 89 -34.22 16.48 1.42
N ILE A 90 -34.91 15.48 2.00
CA ILE A 90 -34.54 14.07 1.89
C ILE A 90 -34.58 13.62 0.42
N ARG A 91 -35.68 13.91 -0.29
CA ARG A 91 -35.81 13.57 -1.71
C ARG A 91 -34.70 14.18 -2.55
N LYS A 92 -34.27 15.42 -2.25
CA LYS A 92 -33.15 16.08 -2.94
C LYS A 92 -31.81 15.42 -2.61
N LYS A 93 -31.58 15.05 -1.34
CA LYS A 93 -30.36 14.32 -0.91
C LYS A 93 -30.25 12.93 -1.54
N LEU A 94 -31.36 12.24 -1.76
CA LEU A 94 -31.39 10.91 -2.39
C LEU A 94 -31.30 10.93 -3.93
N GLN A 95 -31.43 12.11 -4.57
CA GLN A 95 -31.33 12.22 -6.02
C GLN A 95 -29.87 12.06 -6.46
N ILE A 96 -29.61 11.00 -7.22
CA ILE A 96 -28.34 10.81 -7.92
C ILE A 96 -28.40 11.63 -9.21
N ALA A 97 -27.58 12.68 -9.30
CA ALA A 97 -27.51 13.50 -10.50
C ALA A 97 -27.15 12.65 -11.73
N SER A 98 -27.96 12.72 -12.79
CA SER A 98 -27.63 12.09 -14.07
C SER A 98 -26.39 12.78 -14.64
N PHE A 99 -25.40 11.98 -15.05
CA PHE A 99 -24.15 12.48 -15.60
C PHE A 99 -23.97 11.98 -17.04
N GLU A 100 -23.65 12.89 -17.95
CA GLU A 100 -23.23 12.56 -19.31
C GLU A 100 -21.69 12.49 -19.38
N PRO A 101 -21.10 11.32 -19.63
CA PRO A 101 -19.65 11.17 -19.61
C PRO A 101 -18.99 11.82 -20.82
N THR A 102 -17.94 12.60 -20.57
CA THR A 102 -17.01 13.03 -21.60
C THR A 102 -16.07 11.87 -21.94
N VAL A 103 -16.28 11.26 -23.10
CA VAL A 103 -15.40 10.19 -23.61
C VAL A 103 -14.32 10.83 -24.49
N PRO A 104 -13.03 10.48 -24.32
CA PRO A 104 -11.97 10.98 -25.19
C PRO A 104 -12.18 10.60 -26.66
N SER A 105 -11.50 11.31 -27.55
CA SER A 105 -11.47 10.94 -28.97
C SER A 105 -10.91 9.53 -29.16
N ALA A 106 -11.26 8.87 -30.27
CA ALA A 106 -10.75 7.55 -30.60
C ALA A 106 -9.20 7.53 -30.67
N ASP A 107 -8.60 8.60 -31.19
CA ASP A 107 -7.14 8.74 -31.28
C ASP A 107 -6.49 8.82 -29.88
N THR A 108 -7.10 9.61 -28.98
CA THR A 108 -6.65 9.69 -27.59
C THR A 108 -6.78 8.33 -26.89
N LEU A 109 -7.90 7.62 -27.07
CA LEU A 109 -8.09 6.28 -26.49
C LEU A 109 -7.03 5.30 -26.97
N ASN A 110 -6.79 5.22 -28.29
CA ASN A 110 -5.79 4.32 -28.86
C ASN A 110 -4.39 4.64 -28.34
N MET A 111 -3.99 5.91 -28.33
CA MET A 111 -2.71 6.35 -27.76
C MET A 111 -2.57 5.94 -26.29
N CYS A 112 -3.59 6.17 -25.48
CA CYS A 112 -3.53 5.85 -24.05
C CYS A 112 -3.48 4.34 -23.78
N ILE A 113 -4.20 3.52 -24.57
CA ILE A 113 -4.10 2.06 -24.49
C ILE A 113 -2.68 1.59 -24.83
N HIS A 114 -2.03 2.20 -25.83
CA HIS A 114 -0.63 1.90 -26.14
C HIS A 114 0.29 2.24 -24.97
N TYR A 115 0.12 3.40 -24.33
CA TYR A 115 0.88 3.75 -23.12
C TYR A 115 0.64 2.77 -21.98
N TYR A 116 -0.61 2.37 -21.73
CA TYR A 116 -0.93 1.37 -20.70
C TYR A 116 -0.15 0.06 -20.92
N PHE A 117 -0.18 -0.51 -22.12
CA PHE A 117 0.54 -1.76 -22.40
C PHE A 117 2.06 -1.58 -22.38
N ALA A 118 2.56 -0.40 -22.74
CA ALA A 118 4.00 -0.12 -22.72
C ALA A 118 4.55 0.13 -21.30
N LYS A 119 3.75 0.73 -20.42
CA LYS A 119 4.22 1.28 -19.14
C LYS A 119 3.61 0.63 -17.90
N THR A 120 2.30 0.35 -17.90
CA THR A 120 1.62 -0.26 -16.74
C THR A 120 1.69 -1.79 -16.78
N GLN A 121 1.42 -2.41 -17.94
CA GLN A 121 1.38 -3.87 -18.03
C GLN A 121 2.66 -4.54 -17.52
N PRO A 122 3.89 -4.07 -17.84
CA PRO A 122 5.11 -4.76 -17.41
C PRO A 122 5.27 -4.84 -15.88
N VAL A 123 4.77 -3.83 -15.16
CA VAL A 123 4.88 -3.73 -13.70
C VAL A 123 3.62 -4.22 -12.97
N PHE A 124 2.50 -4.35 -13.69
CA PHE A 124 1.22 -4.83 -13.15
C PHE A 124 0.40 -5.63 -14.19
N PRO A 125 0.82 -6.87 -14.50
CA PRO A 125 0.43 -7.59 -15.71
C PRO A 125 -0.91 -8.34 -15.60
N ILE A 126 -2.04 -7.64 -15.41
CA ILE A 126 -3.34 -8.31 -15.18
C ILE A 126 -4.21 -8.53 -16.42
N VAL A 127 -3.82 -7.97 -17.57
CA VAL A 127 -4.52 -8.11 -18.85
C VAL A 127 -3.58 -8.75 -19.86
N HIS A 128 -4.05 -9.79 -20.55
CA HIS A 128 -3.27 -10.50 -21.56
C HIS A 128 -3.29 -9.72 -22.89
N PRO A 129 -2.15 -9.16 -23.34
CA PRO A 129 -2.16 -8.19 -24.44
C PRO A 129 -2.68 -8.76 -25.76
N ALA A 130 -2.31 -9.99 -26.10
CA ALA A 130 -2.63 -10.57 -27.41
C ALA A 130 -4.09 -11.02 -27.57
N THR A 131 -4.83 -11.17 -26.45
CA THR A 131 -6.27 -11.52 -26.48
C THR A 131 -7.18 -10.37 -26.10
N PHE A 132 -6.62 -9.23 -25.67
CA PHE A 132 -7.39 -8.06 -25.34
C PHE A 132 -8.06 -7.49 -26.60
N MET A 133 -9.38 -7.31 -26.54
CA MET A 133 -10.12 -6.59 -27.57
C MET A 133 -11.03 -5.53 -26.95
N PRO A 134 -10.94 -4.27 -27.39
CA PRO A 134 -11.89 -3.25 -26.98
C PRO A 134 -13.32 -3.60 -27.39
N CYS A 135 -14.26 -3.62 -26.45
CA CYS A 135 -15.68 -3.83 -26.72
C CYS A 135 -16.56 -3.17 -25.65
N LYS A 136 -17.88 -3.19 -25.87
CA LYS A 136 -18.83 -2.61 -24.91
C LYS A 136 -18.76 -3.27 -23.52
N ALA A 137 -18.46 -4.56 -23.46
CA ALA A 137 -18.42 -5.32 -22.20
C ALA A 137 -17.26 -4.92 -21.28
N ASN A 138 -16.15 -4.41 -21.84
CA ASN A 138 -14.97 -3.99 -21.08
C ASN A 138 -14.73 -2.47 -21.16
N ALA A 139 -15.78 -1.68 -21.39
CA ALA A 139 -15.69 -0.22 -21.45
C ALA A 139 -15.02 0.40 -20.20
N ASN A 140 -15.36 -0.06 -18.99
CA ASN A 140 -14.74 0.43 -17.76
C ASN A 140 -13.22 0.17 -17.73
N LEU A 141 -12.80 -1.00 -18.22
CA LEU A 141 -11.39 -1.36 -18.34
C LEU A 141 -10.68 -0.46 -19.36
N ILE A 142 -11.31 -0.17 -20.51
CA ILE A 142 -10.75 0.74 -21.51
C ILE A 142 -10.56 2.15 -20.93
N VAL A 143 -11.56 2.67 -20.22
CA VAL A 143 -11.49 4.02 -19.63
C VAL A 143 -10.40 4.08 -18.55
N VAL A 144 -10.18 3.01 -17.78
CA VAL A 144 -9.10 2.98 -16.79
C VAL A 144 -7.72 2.88 -17.43
N MET A 145 -7.57 2.09 -18.52
CA MET A 145 -6.36 2.10 -19.34
C MET A 145 -6.11 3.50 -19.92
N CYS A 146 -7.19 4.20 -20.29
CA CYS A 146 -7.09 5.59 -20.72
C CYS A 146 -6.59 6.51 -19.61
N ALA A 147 -7.07 6.35 -18.37
CA ALA A 147 -6.61 7.14 -17.22
C ALA A 147 -5.10 6.96 -16.98
N PHE A 148 -4.60 5.71 -17.03
CA PHE A 148 -3.15 5.46 -16.98
C PHE A 148 -2.41 6.10 -18.16
N GLY A 149 -2.88 5.92 -19.39
CA GLY A 149 -2.23 6.51 -20.56
C GLY A 149 -2.18 8.05 -20.50
N LEU A 150 -3.22 8.69 -19.95
CA LEU A 150 -3.25 10.14 -19.72
C LEU A 150 -2.25 10.57 -18.64
N LEU A 151 -2.08 9.77 -17.56
CA LEU A 151 -1.05 10.02 -16.56
C LEU A 151 0.35 10.03 -17.18
N PHE A 152 0.65 9.08 -18.07
CA PHE A 152 1.94 9.00 -18.76
C PHE A 152 2.18 10.11 -19.79
N THR A 153 1.18 10.95 -20.11
CA THR A 153 1.43 12.18 -20.88
C THR A 153 2.22 13.22 -20.09
N GLY A 154 2.27 13.10 -18.75
CA GLY A 154 2.98 14.02 -17.87
C GLY A 154 2.36 15.41 -17.76
N SER A 155 1.12 15.59 -18.23
CA SER A 155 0.40 16.87 -18.19
C SER A 155 -0.57 16.94 -17.02
N ASP A 156 -0.70 18.11 -16.38
CA ASP A 156 -1.70 18.34 -15.31
C ASP A 156 -3.12 18.06 -15.80
N HIS A 157 -3.43 18.43 -17.05
CA HIS A 157 -4.72 18.15 -17.66
C HIS A 157 -4.99 16.63 -17.76
N GLY A 158 -4.00 15.85 -18.19
CA GLY A 158 -4.10 14.39 -18.28
C GLY A 158 -4.33 13.76 -16.90
N LEU A 159 -3.61 14.21 -15.88
CA LEU A 159 -3.80 13.76 -14.49
C LEU A 159 -5.21 14.06 -13.99
N GLN A 160 -5.69 15.30 -14.14
CA GLN A 160 -7.04 15.69 -13.70
C GLN A 160 -8.14 14.92 -14.44
N GLN A 161 -7.95 14.68 -15.74
CA GLN A 161 -8.88 13.87 -16.52
C GLN A 161 -8.86 12.40 -16.08
N GLY A 162 -7.69 11.83 -15.78
CA GLY A 162 -7.56 10.48 -15.22
C GLY A 162 -8.22 10.33 -13.86
N LEU A 163 -8.03 11.30 -12.95
CA LEU A 163 -8.73 11.37 -11.65
C LEU A 163 -10.24 11.41 -11.83
N HIS A 164 -10.73 12.23 -12.76
CA HIS A 164 -12.14 12.28 -13.08
C HIS A 164 -12.66 10.92 -13.60
N PHE A 165 -11.92 10.25 -14.48
CA PHE A 165 -12.28 8.91 -14.95
C PHE A 165 -12.33 7.87 -13.84
N PHE A 166 -11.35 7.88 -12.93
CA PHE A 166 -11.37 7.01 -11.75
C PHE A 166 -12.68 7.17 -10.96
N GLU A 167 -13.07 8.40 -10.60
CA GLU A 167 -14.30 8.65 -9.83
C GLU A 167 -15.55 8.15 -10.57
N ARG A 168 -15.57 8.24 -11.91
CA ARG A 168 -16.69 7.75 -12.73
C ARG A 168 -16.71 6.23 -12.83
N ILE A 169 -15.57 5.59 -13.03
CA ILE A 169 -15.45 4.14 -13.11
C ILE A 169 -15.89 3.49 -11.80
N GLN A 170 -15.51 4.07 -10.65
CA GLN A 170 -15.91 3.55 -9.35
C GLN A 170 -17.45 3.49 -9.23
N LYS A 171 -18.12 4.61 -9.53
CA LYS A 171 -19.59 4.72 -9.50
C LYS A 171 -20.26 3.81 -10.52
N ALA A 172 -19.76 3.81 -11.76
CA ALA A 172 -20.28 2.99 -12.84
C ALA A 172 -20.13 1.49 -12.54
N SER A 173 -19.06 1.07 -11.85
CA SER A 173 -18.82 -0.32 -11.49
C SER A 173 -19.81 -0.80 -10.42
N LEU A 174 -20.08 0.01 -9.39
CA LEU A 174 -21.13 -0.26 -8.39
C LEU A 174 -22.52 -0.37 -9.05
N GLN A 175 -22.88 0.60 -9.90
CA GLN A 175 -24.16 0.59 -10.62
C GLN A 175 -24.28 -0.61 -11.58
N THR A 176 -23.18 -0.98 -12.25
CA THR A 176 -23.16 -2.13 -13.16
C THR A 176 -23.33 -3.43 -12.39
N TRP A 177 -22.66 -3.58 -11.24
CA TRP A 177 -22.87 -4.72 -10.36
C TRP A 177 -24.35 -4.86 -9.96
N GLU A 178 -24.96 -3.79 -9.45
CA GLU A 178 -26.37 -3.79 -9.03
C GLU A 178 -27.31 -4.24 -10.15
N ASN A 179 -27.05 -3.78 -11.38
CA ASN A 179 -27.90 -4.10 -12.53
C ASN A 179 -27.64 -5.49 -13.13
N SER A 180 -26.43 -6.02 -12.98
CA SER A 180 -25.96 -7.23 -13.68
C SER A 180 -25.78 -8.44 -12.77
N VAL A 181 -25.84 -8.26 -11.45
CA VAL A 181 -25.77 -9.36 -10.48
C VAL A 181 -26.82 -10.42 -10.80
N GLY A 182 -26.38 -11.68 -10.91
CA GLY A 182 -27.23 -12.81 -11.31
C GLY A 182 -27.62 -12.87 -12.79
N LYS A 183 -27.20 -11.91 -13.63
CA LYS A 183 -27.58 -11.84 -15.07
C LYS A 183 -26.43 -12.15 -16.04
N SER A 184 -25.21 -11.71 -15.75
CA SER A 184 -24.05 -11.99 -16.61
C SER A 184 -22.76 -12.11 -15.81
N ARG A 185 -22.15 -13.30 -15.83
CA ARG A 185 -20.85 -13.56 -15.21
C ARG A 185 -19.74 -12.76 -15.91
N GLU A 186 -19.77 -12.73 -17.24
CA GLU A 186 -18.76 -12.13 -18.10
C GLU A 186 -18.68 -10.61 -17.90
N MET A 187 -19.84 -9.96 -17.79
CA MET A 187 -19.91 -8.53 -17.50
C MET A 187 -19.36 -8.21 -16.10
N ILE A 188 -19.69 -9.03 -15.09
CA ILE A 188 -19.17 -8.85 -13.73
C ILE A 188 -17.66 -9.06 -13.69
N VAL A 189 -17.12 -10.08 -14.36
CA VAL A 189 -15.65 -10.25 -14.40
C VAL A 189 -14.98 -9.06 -15.10
N SER A 190 -15.59 -8.52 -16.15
CA SER A 190 -15.05 -7.34 -16.84
C SER A 190 -15.03 -6.08 -15.96
N ILE A 191 -16.04 -5.87 -15.09
CA ILE A 191 -15.99 -4.77 -14.11
C ILE A 191 -14.97 -5.02 -12.99
N ILE A 192 -14.74 -6.29 -12.59
CA ILE A 192 -13.70 -6.60 -11.61
C ILE A 192 -12.33 -6.19 -12.18
N TYR A 193 -12.06 -6.48 -13.46
CA TYR A 193 -10.80 -6.10 -14.09
C TYR A 193 -10.60 -4.58 -14.10
N GLY A 194 -11.64 -3.85 -14.50
CA GLY A 194 -11.62 -2.38 -14.49
C GLY A 194 -11.45 -1.82 -13.08
N ALA A 195 -12.16 -2.38 -12.09
CA ALA A 195 -12.07 -1.96 -10.70
C ALA A 195 -10.68 -2.22 -10.10
N SER A 196 -10.07 -3.38 -10.36
CA SER A 196 -8.72 -3.72 -9.88
C SER A 196 -7.67 -2.71 -10.37
N LEU A 197 -7.66 -2.38 -11.66
CA LEU A 197 -6.77 -1.33 -12.19
C LEU A 197 -7.13 0.06 -11.68
N ALA A 198 -8.41 0.35 -11.48
CA ALA A 198 -8.85 1.65 -10.95
C ALA A 198 -8.28 1.86 -9.54
N GLN A 199 -8.30 0.83 -8.68
CA GLN A 199 -7.72 0.94 -7.33
C GLN A 199 -6.21 1.27 -7.39
N VAL A 200 -5.46 0.61 -8.28
CA VAL A 200 -4.03 0.92 -8.48
C VAL A 200 -3.83 2.37 -8.93
N PHE A 201 -4.60 2.83 -9.92
CA PHE A 201 -4.52 4.22 -10.38
C PHE A 201 -4.82 5.20 -9.24
N GLY A 202 -5.90 4.98 -8.51
CA GLY A 202 -6.34 5.85 -7.43
C GLY A 202 -5.31 5.92 -6.29
N MET A 203 -4.72 4.79 -5.92
CA MET A 203 -3.66 4.69 -4.91
C MET A 203 -2.42 5.50 -5.32
N LEU A 204 -1.99 5.39 -6.59
CA LEU A 204 -0.79 6.05 -7.10
C LEU A 204 -1.01 7.53 -7.46
N SER A 205 -2.25 8.01 -7.41
CA SER A 205 -2.65 9.37 -7.84
C SER A 205 -2.23 10.50 -6.89
N GLY A 206 -1.70 10.19 -5.70
CA GLY A 206 -1.24 11.17 -4.72
C GLY A 206 -2.33 12.03 -4.05
N SER A 207 -3.59 11.90 -4.47
CA SER A 207 -4.75 12.59 -3.90
C SER A 207 -5.24 11.89 -2.62
N ALA A 208 -5.22 12.61 -1.50
CA ALA A 208 -5.70 12.10 -0.22
C ALA A 208 -7.17 11.65 -0.27
N LYS A 209 -8.05 12.46 -0.88
CA LYS A 209 -9.46 12.11 -1.11
C LYS A 209 -9.59 10.84 -1.95
N THR A 210 -8.77 10.71 -3.00
CA THR A 210 -8.81 9.54 -3.89
C THR A 210 -8.32 8.29 -3.16
N LEU A 211 -7.25 8.39 -2.37
CA LEU A 211 -6.72 7.29 -1.57
C LEU A 211 -7.76 6.77 -0.55
N LEU A 212 -8.44 7.67 0.17
CA LEU A 212 -9.53 7.28 1.09
C LEU A 212 -10.72 6.64 0.35
N ASN A 213 -11.03 7.11 -0.87
CA ASN A 213 -12.05 6.46 -1.69
C ASN A 213 -11.61 5.06 -2.14
N VAL A 214 -10.34 4.89 -2.52
CA VAL A 214 -9.79 3.58 -2.88
C VAL A 214 -9.95 2.63 -1.70
N ASP A 215 -9.51 3.03 -0.51
CA ASP A 215 -9.66 2.25 0.72
C ASP A 215 -11.14 1.87 1.00
N ALA A 216 -12.03 2.86 1.05
CA ALA A 216 -13.45 2.66 1.29
C ALA A 216 -14.14 1.75 0.25
N PHE A 217 -13.63 1.71 -0.99
CA PHE A 217 -14.23 0.98 -2.09
C PHE A 217 -13.38 -0.19 -2.63
N HIS A 218 -12.37 -0.64 -1.88
CA HIS A 218 -11.59 -1.83 -2.23
C HIS A 218 -12.33 -3.15 -1.93
N GLY A 219 -13.20 -3.15 -0.92
CA GLY A 219 -14.03 -4.32 -0.55
C GLY A 219 -15.01 -4.83 -1.62
N PRO A 220 -15.70 -3.98 -2.39
CA PRO A 220 -16.61 -4.39 -3.47
C PRO A 220 -16.00 -5.35 -4.51
N PRO A 221 -14.89 -5.06 -5.22
CA PRO A 221 -14.33 -6.01 -6.19
C PRO A 221 -13.90 -7.34 -5.57
N ILE A 222 -13.39 -7.35 -4.34
CA ILE A 222 -13.09 -8.57 -3.57
C ILE A 222 -14.38 -9.38 -3.34
N SER A 223 -15.45 -8.70 -2.92
CA SER A 223 -16.75 -9.31 -2.66
C SER A 223 -17.38 -9.86 -3.94
N TRP A 224 -17.28 -9.16 -5.07
CA TRP A 224 -17.76 -9.63 -6.37
C TRP A 224 -17.00 -10.89 -6.81
N ALA A 225 -15.68 -10.90 -6.68
CA ALA A 225 -14.85 -12.05 -7.01
C ALA A 225 -15.20 -13.28 -6.16
N ARG A 226 -15.42 -13.08 -4.85
CA ARG A 226 -15.86 -14.13 -3.93
C ARG A 226 -17.25 -14.67 -4.29
N ASN A 227 -18.21 -13.79 -4.62
CA ASN A 227 -19.54 -14.20 -5.08
C ASN A 227 -19.50 -15.04 -6.36
N LEU A 228 -18.58 -14.72 -7.27
CA LEU A 228 -18.36 -15.49 -8.49
C LEU A 228 -17.46 -16.72 -8.31
N LYS A 229 -16.91 -16.95 -7.11
CA LYS A 229 -15.99 -18.04 -6.76
C LYS A 229 -14.76 -18.06 -7.68
N LEU A 230 -14.20 -16.89 -7.97
CA LEU A 230 -13.05 -16.74 -8.88
C LEU A 230 -11.73 -17.27 -8.29
N ASP A 231 -11.70 -17.48 -6.98
CA ASP A 231 -10.60 -18.02 -6.19
C ASP A 231 -10.56 -19.56 -6.16
N GLN A 232 -11.52 -20.24 -6.79
CA GLN A 232 -11.53 -21.70 -6.82
C GLN A 232 -10.42 -22.25 -7.71
N PRO A 233 -9.69 -23.29 -7.26
CA PRO A 233 -8.68 -23.94 -8.08
C PRO A 233 -9.32 -24.48 -9.37
N THR A 234 -8.72 -24.16 -10.51
CA THR A 234 -9.17 -24.64 -11.81
C THR A 234 -8.24 -25.74 -12.31
N VAL A 235 -8.79 -26.67 -13.10
CA VAL A 235 -8.01 -27.76 -13.70
C VAL A 235 -7.13 -27.18 -14.81
N ASP A 236 -5.83 -27.44 -14.74
CA ASP A 236 -4.89 -26.99 -15.76
C ASP A 236 -5.25 -27.52 -17.15
N ILE A 237 -5.06 -26.69 -18.17
CA ILE A 237 -5.28 -27.10 -19.57
C ILE A 237 -4.11 -27.98 -19.97
N ILE A 238 -4.38 -29.26 -20.19
CA ILE A 238 -3.42 -30.20 -20.77
C ILE A 238 -3.47 -30.01 -22.29
N ILE A 239 -2.41 -29.45 -22.86
CA ILE A 239 -2.27 -29.31 -24.32
C ILE A 239 -1.54 -30.54 -24.85
N GLU A 240 -2.17 -31.25 -25.78
CA GLU A 240 -1.52 -32.34 -26.49
C GLU A 240 -0.58 -31.78 -27.57
N PRO A 241 0.59 -32.40 -27.81
CA PRO A 241 1.53 -31.98 -28.85
C PRO A 241 0.91 -31.91 -30.25
N GLU A 242 -0.15 -32.64 -30.51
CA GLU A 242 -0.85 -32.70 -31.81
C GLU A 242 -1.96 -31.64 -31.94
N THR A 243 -2.35 -30.94 -30.87
CA THR A 243 -3.47 -29.98 -30.90
C THR A 243 -3.17 -28.79 -31.82
N GLY A 244 -4.03 -28.54 -32.80
CA GLY A 244 -3.88 -27.45 -33.77
C GLY A 244 -5.21 -26.83 -34.19
N GLY A 245 -5.15 -25.86 -35.11
CA GLY A 245 -6.34 -25.23 -35.70
C GLY A 245 -7.20 -24.46 -34.69
N THR A 246 -8.52 -24.50 -34.87
CA THR A 246 -9.49 -23.75 -34.05
C THR A 246 -9.50 -24.18 -32.59
N LEU A 247 -9.31 -25.48 -32.33
CA LEU A 247 -9.25 -26.01 -30.96
C LEU A 247 -8.09 -25.40 -30.17
N LEU A 248 -6.94 -25.20 -30.82
CA LEU A 248 -5.78 -24.58 -30.19
C LEU A 248 -6.06 -23.12 -29.80
N GLU A 249 -6.74 -22.38 -30.68
CA GLU A 249 -7.14 -20.99 -30.45
C GLU A 249 -8.14 -20.87 -29.28
N GLU A 250 -9.13 -21.76 -29.21
CA GLU A 250 -10.11 -21.81 -28.12
C GLU A 250 -9.44 -22.13 -26.77
N GLN A 251 -8.53 -23.10 -26.76
CA GLN A 251 -7.77 -23.46 -25.57
C GLN A 251 -6.86 -22.30 -25.11
N TRP A 252 -6.19 -21.62 -26.03
CA TRP A 252 -5.34 -20.47 -25.70
C TRP A 252 -6.15 -19.32 -25.09
N ARG A 253 -7.31 -18.98 -25.66
CA ARG A 253 -8.18 -17.92 -25.12
C ARG A 253 -8.73 -18.28 -23.75
N SER A 254 -9.15 -19.54 -23.56
CA SER A 254 -9.60 -20.06 -22.26
C SER A 254 -8.48 -20.01 -21.21
N TRP A 255 -7.27 -20.40 -21.60
CA TRP A 255 -6.08 -20.32 -20.76
C TRP A 255 -5.73 -18.87 -20.39
N ALA A 256 -5.71 -17.96 -21.36
CA ALA A 256 -5.38 -16.55 -21.16
C ALA A 256 -6.35 -15.94 -20.15
N ARG A 257 -7.65 -16.19 -20.32
CA ARG A 257 -8.69 -15.73 -19.40
C ARG A 257 -8.49 -16.24 -17.97
N ARG A 258 -8.05 -17.48 -17.82
CA ARG A 258 -7.75 -18.05 -16.49
C ARG A 258 -6.54 -17.41 -15.85
N GLN A 259 -5.48 -17.17 -16.61
CA GLN A 259 -4.28 -16.49 -16.11
C GLN A 259 -4.59 -15.04 -15.73
N GLU A 260 -5.40 -14.32 -16.51
CA GLU A 260 -5.90 -12.99 -16.13
C GLU A 260 -6.68 -13.03 -14.80
N LEU A 261 -7.56 -14.02 -14.60
CA LEU A 261 -8.31 -14.18 -13.34
C LEU A 261 -7.37 -14.39 -12.14
N ILE A 262 -6.39 -15.29 -12.23
CA ILE A 262 -5.41 -15.52 -11.16
C ILE A 262 -4.66 -14.22 -10.84
N ARG A 263 -4.19 -13.52 -11.88
CA ARG A 263 -3.48 -12.24 -11.72
C ARG A 263 -4.36 -11.15 -11.14
N VAL A 264 -5.64 -11.08 -11.49
CA VAL A 264 -6.59 -10.13 -10.89
C VAL A 264 -6.82 -10.42 -9.41
N MET A 265 -6.91 -11.70 -9.01
CA MET A 265 -7.02 -12.06 -7.59
C MET A 265 -5.75 -11.69 -6.81
N HIS A 266 -4.56 -11.86 -7.39
CA HIS A 266 -3.31 -11.40 -6.80
C HIS A 266 -3.21 -9.88 -6.75
N ALA A 267 -3.68 -9.19 -7.79
CA ALA A 267 -3.68 -7.73 -7.86
C ALA A 267 -4.54 -7.11 -6.76
N LEU A 268 -5.75 -7.64 -6.51
CA LEU A 268 -6.59 -7.17 -5.41
C LEU A 268 -5.91 -7.39 -4.05
N TYR A 269 -5.26 -8.53 -3.87
CA TYR A 269 -4.53 -8.87 -2.65
C TYR A 269 -3.31 -7.96 -2.43
N ILE A 270 -2.52 -7.70 -3.47
CA ILE A 270 -1.37 -6.79 -3.42
C ILE A 270 -1.81 -5.37 -3.07
N VAL A 271 -2.88 -4.86 -3.71
CA VAL A 271 -3.39 -3.52 -3.42
C VAL A 271 -3.94 -3.43 -1.99
N ASP A 272 -4.56 -4.50 -1.48
CA ASP A 272 -5.03 -4.55 -0.08
C ASP A 272 -3.86 -4.44 0.91
N ALA A 273 -2.72 -5.08 0.63
CA ALA A 273 -1.52 -4.99 1.46
C ALA A 273 -0.89 -3.59 1.40
N GLU A 274 -0.80 -3.00 0.21
CA GLU A 274 -0.31 -1.63 0.03
C GLU A 274 -1.18 -0.63 0.79
N LEU A 275 -2.51 -0.73 0.72
CA LEU A 275 -3.43 0.13 1.46
C LEU A 275 -3.28 -0.04 2.97
N ALA A 276 -3.27 -1.29 3.46
CA ALA A 276 -3.07 -1.58 4.88
C ALA A 276 -1.75 -0.99 5.41
N SER A 277 -0.68 -1.03 4.59
CA SER A 277 0.63 -0.48 4.93
C SER A 277 0.66 1.05 4.91
N ILE A 278 0.06 1.68 3.89
CA ILE A 278 0.03 3.15 3.74
C ILE A 278 -0.87 3.81 4.80
N LEU A 279 -1.96 3.15 5.18
CA LEU A 279 -2.99 3.71 6.06
C LEU A 279 -2.97 3.12 7.48
N HIS A 280 -2.03 2.21 7.78
CA HIS A 280 -1.81 1.59 9.09
C HIS A 280 -3.04 0.86 9.69
N HIS A 281 -3.91 0.28 8.85
CA HIS A 281 -5.06 -0.53 9.31
C HIS A 281 -4.90 -2.01 8.92
N GLU A 282 -5.87 -2.85 9.31
CA GLU A 282 -5.85 -4.26 8.90
C GLU A 282 -6.30 -4.41 7.44
N PRO A 283 -5.69 -5.34 6.68
CA PRO A 283 -6.15 -5.65 5.33
C PRO A 283 -7.57 -6.23 5.34
N ILE A 284 -8.33 -6.01 4.26
CA ILE A 284 -9.68 -6.56 4.10
C ILE A 284 -9.64 -8.09 3.94
N GLN A 285 -8.59 -8.60 3.28
CA GLN A 285 -8.36 -10.01 3.03
C GLN A 285 -7.45 -10.60 4.11
N SER A 286 -7.92 -11.67 4.77
CA SER A 286 -7.09 -12.47 5.66
C SER A 286 -5.98 -13.19 4.88
N PHE A 287 -4.72 -12.99 5.28
CA PHE A 287 -3.57 -13.70 4.72
C PHE A 287 -3.65 -15.22 4.96
N GLU A 288 -4.26 -15.65 6.08
CA GLU A 288 -4.41 -17.07 6.41
C GLU A 288 -5.41 -17.77 5.49
N SER A 289 -6.50 -17.09 5.13
CA SER A 289 -7.57 -17.65 4.31
C SER A 289 -7.31 -17.52 2.80
N TYR A 290 -6.29 -16.75 2.41
CA TYR A 290 -5.98 -16.52 1.00
C TYR A 290 -5.37 -17.76 0.34
N LYS A 291 -5.76 -18.02 -0.91
CA LYS A 291 -5.24 -19.14 -1.70
C LYS A 291 -4.36 -18.62 -2.82
N PHE A 292 -3.09 -19.02 -2.81
CA PHE A 292 -2.12 -18.61 -3.81
C PHE A 292 -2.13 -19.60 -4.99
N SER A 293 -2.72 -19.21 -6.12
CA SER A 293 -2.62 -19.97 -7.37
C SER A 293 -1.42 -19.51 -8.20
N PRO A 294 -0.54 -20.42 -8.66
CA PRO A 294 0.61 -20.02 -9.48
C PRO A 294 0.22 -19.35 -10.79
N THR A 295 0.89 -18.23 -11.07
CA THR A 295 0.91 -17.60 -12.38
C THR A 295 1.93 -18.27 -13.29
N CYS A 296 1.61 -18.34 -14.59
CA CYS A 296 2.60 -18.66 -15.61
C CYS A 296 3.71 -17.60 -15.67
N SER A 297 4.82 -17.95 -16.33
CA SER A 297 5.89 -17.00 -16.60
C SER A 297 5.40 -15.84 -17.47
N GLU A 298 6.11 -14.71 -17.41
CA GLU A 298 5.81 -13.57 -18.29
C GLU A 298 6.04 -13.91 -19.76
N THR A 299 7.01 -14.77 -20.08
CA THR A 299 7.27 -15.23 -21.45
C THR A 299 6.06 -15.92 -22.06
N VAL A 300 5.42 -16.82 -21.30
CA VAL A 300 4.21 -17.53 -21.74
C VAL A 300 3.01 -16.59 -21.74
N PHE A 301 2.86 -15.74 -20.71
CA PHE A 301 1.77 -14.75 -20.64
C PHE A 301 1.81 -13.72 -21.78
N MET A 302 2.98 -13.42 -22.33
CA MET A 302 3.15 -12.50 -23.45
C MET A 302 3.13 -13.19 -24.82
N ALA A 303 2.66 -14.44 -24.91
CA ALA A 303 2.56 -15.14 -26.19
C ALA A 303 1.65 -14.38 -27.17
N ALA A 304 2.13 -14.18 -28.40
CA ALA A 304 1.43 -13.34 -29.39
C ALA A 304 0.35 -14.10 -30.18
N SER A 305 0.35 -15.43 -30.11
CA SER A 305 -0.60 -16.30 -30.80
C SER A 305 -0.73 -17.64 -30.08
N ALA A 306 -1.78 -18.42 -30.38
CA ALA A 306 -1.95 -19.74 -29.81
C ALA A 306 -0.81 -20.72 -30.14
N ILE A 307 -0.17 -20.58 -31.31
CA ILE A 307 0.99 -21.40 -31.70
C ILE A 307 2.22 -21.05 -30.85
N ASP A 308 2.50 -19.75 -30.69
CA ASP A 308 3.60 -19.25 -29.86
C ASP A 308 3.39 -19.66 -28.38
N TRP A 309 2.16 -19.53 -27.89
CA TRP A 309 1.76 -19.96 -26.55
C TRP A 309 2.04 -21.44 -26.33
N LYS A 310 1.59 -22.32 -27.23
CA LYS A 310 1.82 -23.76 -27.13
C LYS A 310 3.31 -24.09 -27.09
N TYR A 311 4.10 -23.48 -27.96
CA TYR A 311 5.54 -23.71 -28.01
C TYR A 311 6.21 -23.33 -26.67
N LYS A 312 5.92 -22.13 -26.16
CA LYS A 312 6.49 -21.63 -24.90
C LYS A 312 6.01 -22.44 -23.69
N LEU A 313 4.73 -22.76 -23.62
CA LEU A 313 4.16 -23.55 -22.52
C LEU A 313 4.79 -24.95 -22.46
N LEU A 314 4.88 -25.66 -23.60
CA LEU A 314 5.49 -26.99 -23.64
C LEU A 314 6.98 -26.96 -23.27
N ALA A 315 7.69 -25.87 -23.55
CA ALA A 315 9.08 -25.71 -23.13
C ALA A 315 9.20 -25.60 -21.59
N GLU A 316 8.27 -24.89 -20.93
CA GLU A 316 8.24 -24.72 -19.47
C GLU A 316 7.72 -25.97 -18.74
N THR A 317 6.63 -26.59 -19.21
CA THR A 317 6.00 -27.75 -18.55
C THR A 317 6.90 -28.99 -18.54
N ARG A 318 7.84 -29.13 -19.49
CA ARG A 318 8.83 -30.23 -19.48
C ARG A 318 9.68 -30.25 -18.21
N GLN A 319 9.74 -29.15 -17.45
CA GLN A 319 10.53 -29.01 -16.23
C GLN A 319 9.72 -29.22 -14.93
N LEU A 320 8.39 -29.32 -15.01
CA LEU A 320 7.50 -29.31 -13.84
C LEU A 320 6.45 -30.43 -13.94
N LYS A 321 6.63 -31.52 -13.20
CA LYS A 321 5.60 -32.55 -12.98
C LYS A 321 4.98 -32.39 -11.59
N ASP A 322 3.68 -32.61 -11.48
CA ASP A 322 2.88 -32.61 -10.24
C ASP A 322 2.97 -31.32 -9.40
N GLN A 323 2.51 -30.21 -9.98
CA GLN A 323 2.33 -28.93 -9.31
C GLN A 323 0.91 -28.81 -8.73
N PRO A 324 0.73 -28.40 -7.46
CA PRO A 324 -0.60 -28.13 -6.93
C PRO A 324 -1.16 -26.83 -7.55
N SER A 325 -2.48 -26.80 -7.78
CA SER A 325 -3.18 -25.67 -8.40
C SER A 325 -3.38 -24.47 -7.48
N SER A 326 -3.19 -24.64 -6.17
CA SER A 326 -3.23 -23.56 -5.18
C SER A 326 -2.49 -23.93 -3.90
N PHE A 327 -1.99 -22.93 -3.19
CA PHE A 327 -1.35 -23.04 -1.88
C PHE A 327 -2.16 -22.29 -0.82
N ASP A 328 -2.35 -22.93 0.34
CA ASP A 328 -2.98 -22.31 1.50
C ASP A 328 -2.05 -21.26 2.12
N GLY A 329 -2.54 -20.02 2.26
CA GLY A 329 -1.76 -18.89 2.75
C GLY A 329 -1.26 -19.07 4.18
N ARG A 330 -2.04 -19.69 5.07
CA ARG A 330 -1.61 -19.97 6.44
C ARG A 330 -0.39 -20.87 6.47
N ILE A 331 -0.38 -21.92 5.66
CA ILE A 331 0.76 -22.85 5.58
C ILE A 331 1.94 -22.16 4.90
N LEU A 332 1.68 -21.56 3.74
CA LEU A 332 2.72 -20.97 2.90
C LEU A 332 3.49 -19.84 3.59
N LEU A 333 2.78 -19.00 4.35
CA LEU A 333 3.35 -17.85 5.04
C LEU A 333 3.87 -18.17 6.44
N SER A 334 3.80 -19.44 6.88
CA SER A 334 4.33 -19.89 8.17
C SER A 334 5.49 -20.87 8.04
N ASP A 335 5.60 -21.57 6.91
CA ASP A 335 6.62 -22.59 6.65
C ASP A 335 7.55 -22.17 5.49
N PRO A 336 8.82 -21.83 5.77
CA PRO A 336 9.79 -21.46 4.74
C PRO A 336 10.00 -22.55 3.66
N ASP A 337 9.90 -23.83 4.01
CA ASP A 337 10.07 -24.93 3.05
C ASP A 337 8.90 -24.99 2.06
N SER A 338 7.71 -24.52 2.46
CA SER A 338 6.54 -24.48 1.60
C SER A 338 6.70 -23.56 0.39
N LEU A 339 7.53 -22.51 0.48
CA LEU A 339 7.84 -21.61 -0.64
C LEU A 339 8.50 -22.34 -1.81
N ARG A 340 9.26 -23.42 -1.55
CA ARG A 340 9.92 -24.21 -2.60
C ARG A 340 8.95 -24.85 -3.58
N ARG A 341 7.70 -25.07 -3.14
CA ARG A 341 6.65 -25.69 -3.96
C ARG A 341 6.10 -24.74 -5.04
N ILE A 342 6.19 -23.43 -4.84
CA ILE A 342 5.78 -22.44 -5.85
C ILE A 342 6.82 -22.41 -6.96
N PRO A 343 6.43 -22.43 -8.26
CA PRO A 343 7.37 -22.27 -9.37
C PRO A 343 8.18 -20.96 -9.30
N ALA A 344 9.50 -21.02 -9.45
CA ALA A 344 10.36 -19.82 -9.44
C ALA A 344 10.01 -18.80 -10.52
N HIS A 345 9.48 -19.24 -11.66
CA HIS A 345 9.04 -18.36 -12.74
C HIS A 345 7.73 -17.61 -12.42
N SER A 346 7.00 -18.00 -11.37
CA SER A 346 5.69 -17.46 -11.00
C SER A 346 5.85 -16.13 -10.25
N ARG A 347 6.49 -15.15 -10.89
CA ARG A 347 6.92 -13.91 -10.23
C ARG A 347 5.77 -13.06 -9.70
N PHE A 348 4.61 -13.05 -10.36
CA PHE A 348 3.46 -12.28 -9.87
C PHE A 348 2.79 -12.94 -8.64
N THR A 349 2.80 -14.27 -8.55
CA THR A 349 2.47 -14.96 -7.29
C THR A 349 3.52 -14.68 -6.21
N ALA A 350 4.82 -14.66 -6.55
CA ALA A 350 5.86 -14.30 -5.59
C ALA A 350 5.67 -12.87 -5.04
N TYR A 351 5.22 -11.93 -5.88
CA TYR A 351 4.81 -10.60 -5.43
C TYR A 351 3.69 -10.71 -4.38
N ALA A 352 2.58 -11.38 -4.70
CA ALA A 352 1.48 -11.56 -3.75
C ALA A 352 1.92 -12.25 -2.45
N VAL A 353 2.84 -13.21 -2.50
CA VAL A 353 3.39 -13.87 -1.31
C VAL A 353 4.15 -12.89 -0.43
N LEU A 354 5.01 -12.06 -1.01
CA LEU A 354 5.81 -11.10 -0.26
C LEU A 354 4.94 -10.03 0.41
N GLU A 355 3.89 -9.55 -0.27
CA GLU A 355 2.85 -8.71 0.33
C GLU A 355 2.06 -9.45 1.42
N GLY A 356 1.85 -10.75 1.27
CA GLY A 356 1.24 -11.57 2.33
C GLY A 356 2.12 -11.68 3.58
N ILE A 357 3.45 -11.70 3.42
CA ILE A 357 4.39 -11.59 4.55
C ILE A 357 4.25 -10.22 5.20
N SER A 358 4.19 -9.13 4.43
CA SER A 358 3.94 -7.77 4.94
C SER A 358 2.64 -7.69 5.76
N MET A 359 1.53 -8.22 5.24
CA MET A 359 0.26 -8.29 5.97
C MET A 359 0.39 -9.08 7.29
N ARG A 360 1.15 -10.17 7.30
CA ARG A 360 1.43 -10.95 8.50
C ARG A 360 2.23 -10.13 9.52
N VAL A 361 3.20 -9.32 9.08
CA VAL A 361 3.95 -8.39 9.94
C VAL A 361 3.01 -7.36 10.57
N ILE A 362 2.09 -6.76 9.79
CA ILE A 362 1.09 -5.80 10.28
C ILE A 362 0.23 -6.45 11.38
N SER A 363 -0.28 -7.66 11.14
CA SER A 363 -1.09 -8.40 12.11
C SER A 363 -0.30 -8.74 13.38
N TRP A 364 0.94 -9.21 13.23
CA TRP A 364 1.83 -9.52 14.36
C TRP A 364 2.13 -8.30 15.24
N ARG A 365 2.38 -7.13 14.63
CA ARG A 365 2.62 -5.88 15.37
C ARG A 365 1.42 -5.46 16.22
N LYS A 366 0.20 -5.76 15.78
CA LYS A 366 -1.02 -5.51 16.56
C LYS A 366 -1.19 -6.52 17.69
N SER A 367 -0.80 -7.79 17.49
CA SER A 367 -0.88 -8.84 18.51
C SER A 367 0.23 -8.81 19.57
N LEU A 368 1.28 -8.00 19.35
CA LEU A 368 2.46 -7.86 20.24
C LEU A 368 2.10 -7.42 21.68
N ALA A 369 0.84 -7.09 21.95
CA ALA A 369 0.29 -6.98 23.29
C ALA A 369 0.34 -8.31 24.11
N GLU A 370 0.55 -9.49 23.49
CA GLU A 370 0.33 -10.77 24.20
C GLU A 370 1.44 -11.86 24.28
N GLN A 371 2.51 -11.97 23.43
CA GLN A 371 3.71 -12.86 23.67
C GLN A 371 4.76 -13.00 22.51
N VAL A 372 6.02 -13.38 22.88
CA VAL A 372 7.19 -14.06 22.17
C VAL A 372 7.68 -13.53 20.79
N PRO A 373 9.01 -13.48 20.49
CA PRO A 373 9.53 -12.74 19.32
C PRO A 373 9.38 -13.52 18.00
N ALA A 374 8.49 -13.04 17.12
CA ALA A 374 8.29 -13.57 15.76
C ALA A 374 9.38 -13.19 14.75
N THR A 375 10.37 -12.38 15.15
CA THR A 375 11.41 -11.85 14.25
C THR A 375 12.19 -12.96 13.54
N ARG A 376 12.56 -14.04 14.25
CA ARG A 376 13.26 -15.18 13.65
C ARG A 376 12.44 -15.92 12.60
N GLU A 377 11.12 -16.05 12.80
CA GLU A 377 10.25 -16.70 11.82
C GLU A 377 10.14 -15.90 10.52
N PHE A 378 10.09 -14.57 10.64
CA PHE A 378 10.12 -13.68 9.47
C PHE A 378 11.48 -13.75 8.76
N ASP A 379 12.59 -13.81 9.51
CA ASP A 379 13.94 -13.97 8.94
C ASP A 379 14.04 -15.24 8.10
N ASP A 380 13.67 -16.39 8.67
CA ASP A 380 13.73 -17.68 7.98
C ASP A 380 12.86 -17.68 6.70
N LEU A 381 11.67 -17.07 6.77
CA LEU A 381 10.75 -16.97 5.64
C LEU A 381 11.26 -16.05 4.53
N LEU A 382 11.79 -14.88 4.88
CA LEU A 382 12.33 -13.91 3.92
C LEU A 382 13.64 -14.40 3.28
N ILE A 383 14.50 -15.11 4.04
CA ILE A 383 15.69 -15.79 3.50
C ILE A 383 15.30 -16.89 2.51
N ALA A 384 14.29 -17.70 2.85
CA ALA A 384 13.77 -18.72 1.94
C ALA A 384 13.14 -18.10 0.68
N PHE A 385 12.43 -16.98 0.82
CA PHE A 385 11.90 -16.21 -0.30
C PHE A 385 13.01 -15.74 -1.23
N TYR A 386 14.07 -15.13 -0.69
CA TYR A 386 15.22 -14.67 -1.47
C TYR A 386 15.84 -15.81 -2.26
N THR A 387 16.16 -16.91 -1.57
CA THR A 387 16.76 -18.10 -2.17
C THR A 387 15.88 -18.69 -3.28
N ARG A 388 14.56 -18.60 -3.14
CA ARG A 388 13.62 -19.17 -4.11
C ARG A 388 13.40 -18.30 -5.34
N PHE A 389 13.26 -16.98 -5.18
CA PHE A 389 12.74 -16.09 -6.22
C PHE A 389 13.71 -14.97 -6.65
N LEU A 390 14.70 -14.65 -5.82
CA LEU A 390 15.59 -13.49 -6.02
C LEU A 390 17.04 -13.90 -6.27
N ASP A 391 17.47 -15.08 -5.83
CA ASP A 391 18.84 -15.55 -6.10
C ASP A 391 19.07 -15.78 -7.59
N ARG A 392 19.75 -14.82 -8.23
CA ARG A 392 20.04 -14.76 -9.66
C ARG A 392 21.48 -15.08 -10.00
N ARG A 393 22.27 -15.63 -9.06
CA ARG A 393 23.72 -15.87 -9.24
C ARG A 393 24.08 -16.67 -10.49
N GLU A 394 23.16 -17.45 -11.03
CA GLU A 394 23.37 -18.29 -12.23
C GLU A 394 22.56 -17.84 -13.47
N GLN A 395 21.76 -16.77 -13.38
CA GLN A 395 20.87 -16.34 -14.46
C GLN A 395 21.44 -15.12 -15.20
N LYS A 396 21.30 -15.09 -16.54
CA LYS A 396 21.59 -13.88 -17.33
C LYS A 396 20.76 -12.71 -16.76
N PRO A 397 21.31 -11.48 -16.70
CA PRO A 397 20.58 -10.33 -16.18
C PRO A 397 19.32 -10.12 -17.02
N SER A 398 18.18 -10.56 -16.50
CA SER A 398 16.85 -10.21 -16.99
C SER A 398 16.36 -9.00 -16.19
N HIS A 399 15.73 -8.06 -16.88
CA HIS A 399 15.11 -6.90 -16.24
C HIS A 399 13.99 -7.40 -15.30
N ASP A 400 14.10 -7.12 -14.00
CA ASP A 400 13.03 -7.43 -13.05
C ASP A 400 11.98 -6.34 -13.10
N SER A 401 10.97 -6.48 -13.96
CA SER A 401 9.91 -5.48 -14.07
C SER A 401 9.12 -5.32 -12.78
N LEU A 402 9.00 -6.38 -11.97
CA LEU A 402 8.28 -6.37 -10.70
C LEU A 402 9.13 -5.91 -9.51
N GLN A 403 10.45 -5.75 -9.68
CA GLN A 403 11.34 -5.12 -8.69
C GLN A 403 11.25 -5.75 -7.28
N LEU A 404 11.11 -7.07 -7.18
CA LEU A 404 10.77 -7.75 -5.94
C LEU A 404 11.87 -7.69 -4.86
N GLU A 405 13.13 -7.44 -5.25
CA GLU A 405 14.21 -7.17 -4.29
C GLU A 405 13.95 -5.90 -3.47
N ILE A 406 13.38 -4.85 -4.08
CA ILE A 406 13.04 -3.60 -3.38
C ILE A 406 11.96 -3.87 -2.34
N LEU A 407 10.89 -4.57 -2.74
CA LEU A 407 9.83 -4.98 -1.81
C LEU A 407 10.38 -5.87 -0.70
N TRP A 408 11.32 -6.76 -1.00
CA TRP A 408 11.91 -7.65 0.00
C TRP A 408 12.68 -6.86 1.06
N HIS A 409 13.44 -5.85 0.66
CA HIS A 409 14.09 -4.95 1.61
C HIS A 409 13.08 -4.15 2.43
N LEU A 410 11.97 -3.71 1.81
CA LEU A 410 10.90 -2.99 2.52
C LEU A 410 10.24 -3.88 3.58
N VAL A 411 9.92 -5.14 3.28
CA VAL A 411 9.32 -6.06 4.25
C VAL A 411 10.29 -6.33 5.42
N TYR A 412 11.61 -6.43 5.17
CA TYR A 412 12.58 -6.47 6.27
C TYR A 412 12.52 -5.23 7.15
N MET A 413 12.45 -4.04 6.56
CA MET A 413 12.28 -2.82 7.34
C MET A 413 11.00 -2.86 8.16
N GLU A 414 9.88 -3.36 7.63
CA GLU A 414 8.62 -3.50 8.36
C GLU A 414 8.72 -4.48 9.53
N THR A 415 9.56 -5.52 9.45
CA THR A 415 9.85 -6.42 10.58
C THR A 415 10.68 -5.74 11.67
N SER A 416 11.52 -4.76 11.30
CA SER A 416 12.45 -4.08 12.21
C SER A 416 11.98 -2.70 12.70
N ALA A 417 10.98 -2.08 12.08
CA ALA A 417 10.48 -0.77 12.48
C ALA A 417 8.95 -0.71 12.50
N ASP A 418 8.40 0.01 13.48
CA ASP A 418 6.99 0.37 13.51
C ASP A 418 6.76 1.64 12.68
N PHE A 419 6.46 1.46 11.39
CA PHE A 419 6.25 2.57 10.47
C PHE A 419 5.11 3.51 10.89
N ASN A 420 4.09 3.00 11.58
CA ASN A 420 3.03 3.85 12.11
C ASN A 420 3.59 4.83 13.15
N LEU A 421 4.40 4.33 14.08
CA LEU A 421 5.07 5.13 15.10
C LEU A 421 6.07 6.12 14.49
N LEU A 422 6.84 5.69 13.49
CA LEU A 422 7.81 6.54 12.79
C LEU A 422 7.12 7.72 12.09
N GLU A 423 5.97 7.50 11.44
CA GLU A 423 5.21 8.56 10.79
C GLU A 423 4.62 9.56 11.80
N LYS A 424 4.11 9.07 12.94
CA LYS A 424 3.70 9.94 14.05
C LYS A 424 4.85 10.82 14.52
N ALA A 425 6.04 10.24 14.67
CA ALA A 425 7.23 10.93 15.18
C ALA A 425 7.68 12.10 14.29
N ILE A 426 7.38 12.07 12.99
CA ILE A 426 7.70 13.18 12.07
C ILE A 426 6.53 14.13 11.80
N GLY A 427 5.39 13.96 12.48
CA GLY A 427 4.32 14.96 12.47
C GLY A 427 3.00 14.55 11.82
N ARG A 428 2.77 13.25 11.55
CA ARG A 428 1.51 12.79 10.91
C ARG A 428 0.26 13.20 11.68
N GLU A 429 0.27 13.04 13.00
CA GLU A 429 -0.86 13.36 13.90
C GLU A 429 -0.66 14.72 14.60
N GLY A 430 0.28 15.53 14.13
CA GLY A 430 0.73 16.74 14.82
C GLY A 430 2.02 16.50 15.59
N THR A 431 2.31 17.36 16.54
CA THR A 431 3.68 17.57 17.04
C THR A 431 4.01 16.84 18.34
N ARG A 432 3.00 16.28 19.00
CA ARG A 432 3.13 15.67 20.32
C ARG A 432 3.12 14.15 20.16
N LEU A 433 4.18 13.52 20.64
CA LEU A 433 4.20 12.08 20.90
C LEU A 433 3.81 11.86 22.36
N GLU A 434 3.04 10.82 22.63
CA GLU A 434 2.79 10.40 24.00
C GLU A 434 4.10 9.93 24.67
N PRO A 435 4.26 10.03 26.00
CA PRO A 435 5.51 9.64 26.68
C PRO A 435 5.96 8.20 26.38
N ALA A 436 5.00 7.27 26.24
CA ALA A 436 5.28 5.88 25.87
C ALA A 436 5.76 5.75 24.41
N GLU A 437 5.18 6.51 23.49
CA GLU A 437 5.56 6.55 22.08
C GLU A 437 6.98 7.13 21.92
N LEU A 438 7.31 8.21 22.64
CA LEU A 438 8.65 8.78 22.65
C LEU A 438 9.69 7.80 23.20
N SER A 439 9.37 7.11 24.30
CA SER A 439 10.24 6.09 24.88
C SER A 439 10.50 4.95 23.89
N ALA A 440 9.46 4.45 23.23
CA ALA A 440 9.57 3.43 22.19
C ALA A 440 10.41 3.90 20.99
N MET A 441 10.27 5.16 20.55
CA MET A 441 11.06 5.74 19.47
C MET A 441 12.56 5.81 19.80
N ILE A 442 12.91 6.26 21.01
CA ILE A 442 14.32 6.33 21.45
C ILE A 442 14.89 4.90 21.59
N ALA A 443 14.11 3.98 22.16
CA ALA A 443 14.50 2.58 22.27
C ALA A 443 14.75 1.95 20.89
N TRP A 444 13.88 2.20 19.91
CA TRP A 444 14.08 1.73 18.54
C TRP A 444 15.31 2.38 17.90
N ALA A 445 15.47 3.70 17.95
CA ALA A 445 16.55 4.40 17.27
C ALA A 445 17.95 4.05 17.79
N THR A 446 18.05 3.45 18.98
CA THR A 446 19.31 2.96 19.57
C THR A 446 19.46 1.43 19.50
N SER A 447 18.55 0.73 18.83
CA SER A 447 18.56 -0.73 18.71
C SER A 447 19.24 -1.22 17.43
N GLN A 448 19.54 -2.53 17.39
CA GLN A 448 20.03 -3.21 16.20
C GLN A 448 18.99 -3.23 15.07
N ASP A 449 17.70 -3.19 15.40
CA ASP A 449 16.63 -3.16 14.40
C ASP A 449 16.63 -1.85 13.62
N ALA A 450 16.98 -0.73 14.25
CA ALA A 450 17.18 0.51 13.52
C ALA A 450 18.40 0.45 12.60
N GLU A 451 19.55 -0.08 13.07
CA GLU A 451 20.74 -0.30 12.22
C GLU A 451 20.41 -1.18 11.00
N ARG A 452 19.73 -2.31 11.23
CA ARG A 452 19.23 -3.20 10.18
C ARG A 452 18.35 -2.43 9.19
N SER A 453 17.38 -1.66 9.69
CA SER A 453 16.47 -0.87 8.85
C SER A 453 17.22 0.14 7.96
N ILE A 454 18.26 0.80 8.47
CA ILE A 454 19.08 1.74 7.69
C ILE A 454 19.92 1.04 6.61
N LEU A 455 20.39 -0.17 6.87
CA LEU A 455 21.10 -0.97 5.86
C LEU A 455 20.16 -1.37 4.72
N HIS A 456 18.95 -1.85 5.03
CA HIS A 456 17.92 -2.13 4.02
C HIS A 456 17.48 -0.86 3.26
N ALA A 457 17.34 0.28 3.94
CA ALA A 457 17.08 1.58 3.31
C ALA A 457 18.16 1.96 2.27
N SER A 458 19.42 1.72 2.61
CA SER A 458 20.57 1.95 1.72
C SER A 458 20.51 1.05 0.47
N MET A 459 20.09 -0.21 0.65
CA MET A 459 19.93 -1.14 -0.46
C MET A 459 18.77 -0.74 -1.38
N ILE A 460 17.62 -0.33 -0.83
CA ILE A 460 16.49 0.21 -1.61
C ILE A 460 16.96 1.38 -2.48
N GLN A 461 17.66 2.36 -1.89
CA GLN A 461 18.20 3.50 -2.63
C GLN A 461 19.12 3.04 -3.76
N LYS A 462 20.04 2.12 -3.49
CA LYS A 462 21.00 1.61 -4.48
C LYS A 462 20.30 0.89 -5.62
N HIS A 463 19.33 0.04 -5.33
CA HIS A 463 18.54 -0.67 -6.35
C HIS A 463 17.86 0.33 -7.27
N VAL A 464 17.11 1.31 -6.73
CA VAL A 464 16.42 2.34 -7.53
C VAL A 464 17.41 3.19 -8.33
N GLN A 465 18.53 3.61 -7.73
CA GLN A 465 19.52 4.47 -8.38
C GLN A 465 20.16 3.81 -9.61
N THR A 466 20.38 2.49 -9.56
CA THR A 466 20.98 1.72 -10.67
C THR A 466 20.01 1.41 -11.81
N MET A 467 18.73 1.73 -11.65
CA MET A 467 17.72 1.48 -12.67
C MET A 467 17.86 2.43 -13.87
N SER A 468 17.55 1.90 -15.05
CA SER A 468 17.52 2.69 -16.28
C SER A 468 16.47 3.80 -16.19
N VAL A 469 16.80 4.98 -16.72
CA VAL A 469 15.89 6.15 -16.80
C VAL A 469 14.57 5.81 -17.49
N VAL A 470 14.58 4.86 -18.43
CA VAL A 470 13.38 4.47 -19.20
C VAL A 470 12.56 3.35 -18.56
N SER A 471 13.04 2.76 -17.45
CA SER A 471 12.32 1.71 -16.73
C SER A 471 11.15 2.28 -15.94
N GLU A 472 10.03 1.58 -15.99
CA GLU A 472 8.91 1.87 -15.09
C GLU A 472 9.13 1.25 -13.73
N PHE A 473 8.54 1.86 -12.71
CA PHE A 473 8.63 1.43 -11.33
C PHE A 473 7.36 0.69 -10.90
N ALA A 474 7.56 -0.42 -10.19
CA ALA A 474 6.50 -1.17 -9.55
C ALA A 474 5.81 -0.33 -8.48
N ILE A 475 4.56 -0.68 -8.20
CA ILE A 475 3.64 0.17 -7.44
C ILE A 475 4.07 0.37 -5.97
N HIS A 476 4.88 -0.54 -5.42
CA HIS A 476 5.41 -0.46 -4.05
C HIS A 476 6.67 0.41 -3.92
N VAL A 477 7.37 0.75 -5.02
CA VAL A 477 8.64 1.48 -4.96
C VAL A 477 8.52 2.86 -4.32
N PRO A 478 7.48 3.68 -4.61
CA PRO A 478 7.26 4.93 -3.90
C PRO A 478 7.21 4.76 -2.37
N ARG A 479 6.50 3.72 -1.91
CA ARG A 479 6.41 3.38 -0.48
C ARG A 479 7.75 2.93 0.09
N ALA A 480 8.49 2.09 -0.65
CA ALA A 480 9.82 1.63 -0.23
C ALA A 480 10.80 2.79 0.01
N LEU A 481 10.88 3.74 -0.93
CA LEU A 481 11.72 4.92 -0.79
C LEU A 481 11.23 5.84 0.33
N PHE A 482 9.92 6.02 0.47
CA PHE A 482 9.35 6.80 1.55
C PHE A 482 9.72 6.22 2.93
N SER A 483 9.51 4.92 3.11
CA SER A 483 9.89 4.18 4.31
C SER A 483 11.39 4.28 4.60
N ALA A 484 12.24 4.16 3.57
CA ALA A 484 13.68 4.33 3.69
C ALA A 484 14.07 5.72 4.21
N GLY A 485 13.50 6.79 3.63
CA GLY A 485 13.74 8.17 4.06
C GLY A 485 13.20 8.45 5.46
N LEU A 486 12.02 7.91 5.79
CA LEU A 486 11.39 8.05 7.10
C LEU A 486 12.25 7.41 8.20
N ALA A 487 12.71 6.18 7.99
CA ALA A 487 13.58 5.49 8.93
C ALA A 487 14.87 6.27 9.18
N LEU A 488 15.48 6.83 8.12
CA LEU A 488 16.68 7.67 8.24
C LEU A 488 16.46 8.93 9.07
N ILE A 489 15.36 9.66 8.84
CA ILE A 489 15.02 10.87 9.61
C ILE A 489 14.86 10.51 11.09
N CYS A 490 14.08 9.47 11.39
CA CYS A 490 13.84 9.05 12.76
C CYS A 490 15.12 8.54 13.44
N TYR A 491 15.94 7.76 12.73
CA TYR A 491 17.22 7.26 13.25
C TYR A 491 18.17 8.41 13.60
N MET A 492 18.35 9.38 12.70
CA MET A 492 19.21 10.54 12.97
C MET A 492 18.68 11.40 14.12
N ARG A 493 17.36 11.60 14.19
CA ARG A 493 16.74 12.45 15.20
C ARG A 493 16.80 11.85 16.61
N PHE A 494 16.48 10.57 16.75
CA PHE A 494 16.31 9.93 18.06
C PHE A 494 17.52 9.09 18.50
N GLY A 495 18.46 8.75 17.59
CA GLY A 495 19.66 7.97 17.89
C GLY A 495 20.86 8.79 18.42
N ALA A 496 20.86 10.12 18.24
CA ALA A 496 22.02 10.99 18.48
C ALA A 496 22.43 11.21 19.96
N LYS A 497 21.77 10.57 20.94
CA LYS A 497 22.07 10.74 22.38
C LYS A 497 23.06 9.72 22.97
N SER A 498 23.65 8.83 22.16
CA SER A 498 24.75 7.95 22.57
C SER A 498 26.12 8.67 22.57
N ASN A 499 26.24 9.84 23.19
CA ASN A 499 27.55 10.43 23.53
C ASN A 499 28.08 9.83 24.84
N MET A 500 28.13 8.50 24.91
CA MET A 500 29.08 7.82 25.80
C MET A 500 30.43 7.87 25.11
N SER A 501 31.46 8.25 25.86
CA SER A 501 32.85 8.37 25.40
C SER A 501 33.26 7.22 24.47
N PRO A 502 33.96 7.47 23.35
CA PRO A 502 34.29 6.47 22.33
C PRO A 502 35.28 5.38 22.78
N GLU A 503 35.58 5.26 24.09
CA GLU A 503 36.63 4.39 24.62
C GLU A 503 36.13 3.13 25.35
N SER A 504 34.82 2.89 25.49
CA SER A 504 34.34 1.75 26.30
C SER A 504 33.30 0.82 25.64
N SER A 505 32.87 1.06 24.40
CA SER A 505 31.96 0.15 23.71
C SER A 505 32.76 -0.73 22.75
N PRO A 506 32.78 -2.07 22.91
CA PRO A 506 33.39 -2.94 21.90
C PRO A 506 32.69 -2.72 20.56
N PRO A 507 33.38 -2.87 19.42
CA PRO A 507 32.74 -2.81 18.11
C PRO A 507 31.60 -3.83 18.09
N SER A 508 30.39 -3.33 17.88
CA SER A 508 29.18 -4.12 17.68
C SER A 508 29.32 -4.90 16.37
N ASN A 509 30.01 -6.03 16.38
CA ASN A 509 30.09 -6.99 15.27
C ASN A 509 28.76 -7.75 15.15
N HIS A 510 27.67 -7.04 14.82
CA HIS A 510 26.40 -7.68 14.54
C HIS A 510 26.37 -8.14 13.07
N HIS A 511 26.04 -9.41 12.87
CA HIS A 511 25.97 -10.03 11.56
C HIS A 511 24.51 -10.24 11.18
N PHE A 512 24.05 -9.51 10.17
CA PHE A 512 22.74 -9.69 9.56
C PHE A 512 22.87 -10.71 8.41
N PRO A 513 22.49 -11.98 8.60
CA PRO A 513 22.79 -13.05 7.65
C PRO A 513 22.20 -12.82 6.26
N GLU A 514 21.06 -12.14 6.17
CA GLU A 514 20.41 -11.81 4.90
C GLU A 514 21.20 -10.78 4.08
N LEU A 515 22.02 -9.94 4.71
CA LEU A 515 22.85 -8.97 3.99
C LEU A 515 24.09 -9.61 3.37
N ALA A 516 24.44 -10.84 3.78
CA ALA A 516 25.51 -11.62 3.15
C ALA A 516 25.21 -11.93 1.67
N PHE A 517 23.93 -11.97 1.26
CA PHE A 517 23.54 -12.10 -0.15
C PHE A 517 24.08 -10.98 -1.04
N PHE A 518 24.36 -9.82 -0.45
CA PHE A 518 24.87 -8.63 -1.14
C PHE A 518 26.35 -8.37 -0.86
N GLY A 519 27.06 -9.36 -0.31
CA GLY A 519 28.49 -9.27 -0.01
C GLY A 519 28.82 -8.48 1.27
N MET A 520 27.83 -8.17 2.11
CA MET A 520 28.02 -7.51 3.41
C MET A 520 28.23 -8.57 4.50
N VAL A 521 29.43 -9.17 4.56
CA VAL A 521 29.72 -10.30 5.46
C VAL A 521 30.35 -9.87 6.78
N GLU A 522 31.03 -8.72 6.81
CA GLU A 522 31.65 -8.14 8.01
C GLU A 522 31.25 -6.67 8.12
N PHE A 523 30.84 -6.25 9.32
CA PHE A 523 30.42 -4.89 9.62
C PHE A 523 31.58 -3.92 9.33
N MET A 524 31.50 -3.19 8.22
CA MET A 524 32.15 -1.88 8.18
C MET A 524 31.12 -0.92 8.78
N PRO A 525 31.38 -0.31 9.96
CA PRO A 525 30.52 0.76 10.41
C PRO A 525 30.39 1.80 9.28
N ILE A 526 29.24 2.45 9.16
CA ILE A 526 28.90 3.42 8.10
C ILE A 526 29.95 4.55 7.94
N THR A 527 30.94 4.61 8.84
CA THR A 527 32.15 5.45 8.81
C THR A 527 33.32 4.90 7.97
N GLY A 528 33.18 3.73 7.34
CA GLY A 528 34.31 2.90 6.92
C GLY A 528 34.67 2.82 5.43
N ILE A 529 34.07 3.57 4.50
CA ILE A 529 34.59 3.56 3.12
C ILE A 529 35.86 4.44 3.06
N GLY A 530 36.95 3.83 2.57
CA GLY A 530 38.33 4.31 2.68
C GLY A 530 38.58 5.81 2.52
N GLU A 531 39.48 6.30 3.37
CA GLU A 531 40.27 7.53 3.22
C GLU A 531 39.50 8.83 2.95
N ARG A 532 38.68 9.23 3.93
CA ARG A 532 38.59 10.59 4.53
C ARG A 532 37.52 10.51 5.60
N ARG A 533 37.82 10.94 6.83
CA ARG A 533 36.83 11.11 7.91
C ARG A 533 35.71 12.03 7.43
N PHE A 534 34.67 11.48 6.83
CA PHE A 534 33.37 12.10 6.72
C PHE A 534 32.53 11.52 7.85
N ASP A 535 32.03 12.42 8.69
CA ASP A 535 31.14 12.13 9.81
C ASP A 535 30.01 11.17 9.37
N GLY A 536 29.70 10.14 10.15
CA GLY A 536 28.66 9.15 9.81
C GLY A 536 27.29 9.80 9.55
N ALA A 537 27.03 10.93 10.22
CA ALA A 537 25.85 11.78 9.99
C ALA A 537 25.84 12.42 8.58
N PHE A 538 27.01 12.75 8.02
CA PHE A 538 27.13 13.31 6.66
C PHE A 538 26.78 12.26 5.59
N SER A 539 27.11 10.98 5.82
CA SER A 539 26.73 9.88 4.94
C SER A 539 25.22 9.63 4.94
N GLN A 540 24.57 9.69 6.11
CA GLN A 540 23.12 9.48 6.24
C GLN A 540 22.29 10.62 5.66
N LYS A 541 22.71 11.88 5.85
CA LYS A 541 22.09 13.04 5.20
C LYS A 541 22.16 12.94 3.68
N THR A 542 23.31 12.54 3.14
CA THR A 542 23.49 12.36 1.69
C THR A 542 22.55 11.27 1.16
N LEU A 543 22.42 10.15 1.89
CA LEU A 543 21.48 9.08 1.54
C LEU A 543 20.03 9.57 1.54
N LEU A 544 19.61 10.33 2.57
CA LEU A 544 18.27 10.91 2.66
C LEU A 544 17.96 11.83 1.48
N PHE A 545 18.85 12.76 1.15
CA PHE A 545 18.65 13.65 0.01
C PHE A 545 18.63 12.90 -1.33
N SER A 546 19.44 11.84 -1.46
CA SER A 546 19.35 10.96 -2.64
C SER A 546 18.00 10.26 -2.73
N ILE A 547 17.43 9.78 -1.63
CA ILE A 547 16.09 9.16 -1.62
C ILE A 547 15.02 10.16 -2.04
N ILE A 548 15.08 11.39 -1.53
CA ILE A 548 14.16 12.47 -1.90
C ILE A 548 14.24 12.77 -3.41
N ASP A 549 15.45 12.87 -3.96
CA ASP A 549 15.67 13.09 -5.40
C ASP A 549 15.13 11.92 -6.25
N LEU A 550 15.34 10.68 -5.80
CA LEU A 550 14.81 9.49 -6.47
C LEU A 550 13.27 9.49 -6.48
N LEU A 551 12.62 9.87 -5.37
CA LEU A 551 11.16 9.98 -5.31
C LEU A 551 10.62 11.00 -6.32
N ASP A 552 11.28 12.14 -6.50
CA ASP A 552 10.91 13.11 -7.54
C ASP A 552 11.13 12.55 -8.95
N ARG A 553 12.23 11.82 -9.15
CA ARG A 553 12.60 11.25 -10.46
C ARG A 553 11.63 10.17 -10.91
N ILE A 554 11.09 9.37 -10.01
CA ILE A 554 10.05 8.36 -10.34
C ILE A 554 8.64 8.96 -10.40
N GLY A 555 8.52 10.30 -10.32
CA GLY A 555 7.31 11.07 -10.05
C GLY A 555 6.19 11.04 -11.10
N HIS A 556 6.19 10.11 -12.07
CA HIS A 556 4.97 9.83 -12.85
C HIS A 556 3.83 9.35 -11.93
N TRP A 557 4.17 8.74 -10.80
CA TRP A 557 3.26 8.49 -9.70
C TRP A 557 3.23 9.73 -8.79
N GLU A 558 2.11 10.47 -8.78
CA GLU A 558 1.94 11.63 -7.89
C GLU A 558 2.07 11.26 -6.41
N LEU A 559 1.79 10.00 -6.05
CA LEU A 559 2.08 9.46 -4.72
C LEU A 559 3.56 9.63 -4.34
N ALA A 560 4.50 9.39 -5.27
CA ALA A 560 5.94 9.55 -5.01
C ALA A 560 6.31 11.02 -4.75
N ARG A 561 5.75 11.97 -5.53
CA ARG A 561 5.96 13.40 -5.30
C ARG A 561 5.39 13.85 -3.95
N LYS A 562 4.26 13.28 -3.54
CA LYS A 562 3.66 13.52 -2.23
C LYS A 562 4.58 13.05 -1.10
N PHE A 563 5.10 11.82 -1.20
CA PHE A 563 6.09 11.29 -0.27
C PHE A 563 7.37 12.13 -0.22
N ALA A 564 7.91 12.55 -1.37
CA ALA A 564 9.07 13.44 -1.43
C ALA A 564 8.81 14.77 -0.69
N SER A 565 7.61 15.32 -0.85
CA SER A 565 7.21 16.58 -0.19
C SER A 565 7.12 16.43 1.34
N ILE A 566 6.60 15.30 1.83
CA ILE A 566 6.57 14.99 3.26
C ILE A 566 8.00 14.89 3.80
N LEU A 567 8.85 14.06 3.18
CA LEU A 567 10.24 13.89 3.61
C LEU A 567 11.02 15.20 3.58
N ARG A 568 10.86 16.02 2.53
CA ARG A 568 11.47 17.35 2.44
C ARG A 568 11.06 18.23 3.61
N ALA A 569 9.77 18.32 3.89
CA ALA A 569 9.27 19.12 5.01
C ALA A 569 9.81 18.63 6.36
N SER A 570 10.07 17.32 6.47
CA SER A 570 10.68 16.70 7.66
C SER A 570 12.22 16.80 7.72
N THR A 571 12.92 17.28 6.68
CA THR A 571 14.39 17.44 6.77
C THR A 571 14.83 18.47 7.80
N VAL A 572 13.93 19.39 8.18
CA VAL A 572 14.19 20.39 9.23
C VAL A 572 14.62 19.76 10.55
N PHE A 573 14.09 18.56 10.87
CA PHE A 573 14.46 17.81 12.07
C PHE A 573 15.92 17.35 12.14
N VAL A 574 16.61 17.34 11.01
CA VAL A 574 17.98 16.83 10.88
C VAL A 574 18.95 17.97 10.53
N SER A 575 18.45 19.19 10.32
CA SER A 575 19.25 20.31 9.80
C SER A 575 20.18 20.91 10.84
N ASP A 576 19.88 20.77 12.13
CA ASP A 576 20.61 21.44 13.21
C ASP A 576 20.66 20.58 14.49
N ASN A 577 21.70 20.73 15.31
CA ASN A 577 21.84 20.10 16.64
C ASN A 577 20.75 20.62 17.59
N HIS A 578 19.52 20.15 17.42
CA HIS A 578 18.40 20.53 18.27
C HIS A 578 18.34 19.57 19.46
N ASP A 579 18.53 20.11 20.65
CA ASP A 579 18.24 19.41 21.88
C ASP A 579 16.75 19.06 21.90
N ILE A 580 16.43 17.77 21.88
CA ILE A 580 15.08 17.27 22.16
C ILE A 580 14.71 17.79 23.55
N ARG A 581 13.91 18.86 23.63
CA ARG A 581 13.25 19.29 24.87
C ARG A 581 12.20 18.25 25.20
N ILE A 582 12.45 17.53 26.30
CA ILE A 582 11.56 16.53 26.90
C ILE A 582 10.38 17.25 27.55
#